data_AF-A0A953KWP1-F1
#
_entry.id   AF-A0A953KWP1-F1
#
_cell.length_a   1.000
_cell.length_b   1.000
_cell.length_c   1.000
_cell.angle_alpha   90.00
_cell.angle_beta   90.00
_cell.angle_gamma   90.00
#
_symmetry.space_group_name_H-M   'P 1'
#
loop_
_entity.id
_entity.type
_entity.pdbx_description
1 polymer ?
#
loop_
_entity_poly.entity_id
_entity_poly.type
_entity_poly.pdbx_seq_one_letter_code
_entity_poly.pdbx_strand_id
1 'polypeptide(L)'
;MKLDTQKQQERHIALRVIALIFWFILFYIGTNMIVGGIVGAVAGSSTKSFGAGYAAGQQASVEFFQQYGVAVLVVQVIIFALLAYLRKLPGTSKYKANT
;
A
#
# COMPACT_ATOMS: atom_id res chain seq x y z
N MET A 1 -8.47 40.22 5.46
CA MET A 1 -7.17 39.51 5.46
C MET A 1 -7.15 38.18 6.26
N LYS A 2 -8.26 37.71 6.86
CA LYS A 2 -8.34 36.36 7.49
C LYS A 2 -8.95 35.28 6.59
N LEU A 3 -9.66 35.69 5.53
CA LEU A 3 -10.32 34.77 4.58
C LEU A 3 -9.31 34.04 3.68
N ASP A 4 -8.22 34.71 3.29
CA ASP A 4 -7.20 34.10 2.42
C ASP A 4 -6.37 33.04 3.15
N THR A 5 -6.12 33.25 4.45
CA THR A 5 -5.35 32.31 5.30
C THR A 5 -6.09 30.98 5.48
N GLN A 6 -7.42 31.01 5.65
CA GLN A 6 -8.22 29.78 5.78
C GLN A 6 -8.28 29.00 4.46
N LYS A 7 -8.46 29.67 3.31
CA LYS A 7 -8.42 29.02 1.99
C LYS A 7 -7.06 28.41 1.66
N GLN A 8 -5.96 29.04 2.06
CA GLN A 8 -4.62 28.45 1.92
C GLN A 8 -4.47 27.21 2.80
N GLN A 9 -4.95 27.25 4.04
CA GLN A 9 -4.82 26.14 4.98
C GLN A 9 -5.66 24.91 4.56
N GLU A 10 -6.85 25.11 4.01
CA GLU A 10 -7.68 24.02 3.45
C GLU A 10 -7.04 23.38 2.20
N ARG A 11 -6.45 24.18 1.30
CA ARG A 11 -5.73 23.65 0.12
C ARG A 11 -4.60 22.71 0.51
N HIS A 12 -3.91 22.99 1.61
CA HIS A 12 -2.86 22.10 2.12
C HIS A 12 -3.41 20.81 2.74
N ILE A 13 -4.60 20.82 3.33
CA ILE A 13 -5.21 19.60 3.89
C ILE A 13 -5.71 18.69 2.76
N ALA A 14 -6.45 19.24 1.79
CA ALA A 14 -6.95 18.45 0.65
C ALA A 14 -5.80 17.79 -0.13
N LEU A 15 -4.71 18.53 -0.38
CA LEU A 15 -3.55 17.98 -1.08
C LEU A 15 -2.84 16.87 -0.29
N ARG A 16 -2.83 16.95 1.04
CA ARG A 16 -2.30 15.89 1.91
C ARG A 16 -3.17 14.64 1.91
N VAL A 17 -4.49 14.79 1.89
CA VAL A 17 -5.43 13.67 1.80
C VAL A 17 -5.29 12.97 0.45
N ILE A 18 -5.23 13.72 -0.66
CA ILE A 18 -5.01 13.16 -2.00
C ILE A 18 -3.66 12.44 -2.07
N ALA A 19 -2.59 13.03 -1.53
CA ALA A 19 -1.28 12.39 -1.46
C ALA A 19 -1.33 11.08 -0.64
N LEU A 20 -2.02 11.07 0.50
CA LEU A 20 -2.22 9.86 1.31
C LEU A 20 -2.97 8.77 0.56
N ILE A 21 -4.06 9.11 -0.14
CA ILE A 21 -4.83 8.14 -0.94
C ILE A 21 -3.96 7.57 -2.05
N PHE A 22 -3.22 8.42 -2.77
CA PHE A 22 -2.31 7.97 -3.82
C PHE A 22 -1.21 7.04 -3.27
N TRP A 23 -0.62 7.38 -2.12
CA TRP A 23 0.36 6.54 -1.45
C TRP A 23 -0.23 5.23 -0.94
N PHE A 24 -1.49 5.23 -0.50
CA PHE A 24 -2.19 4.01 -0.12
C PHE A 24 -2.35 3.07 -1.31
N ILE A 25 -2.72 3.58 -2.49
CA ILE A 25 -2.84 2.77 -3.71
C ILE A 25 -1.49 2.14 -4.08
N LEU A 26 -0.40 2.92 -4.07
CA LEU A 26 0.94 2.39 -4.34
C LEU A 26 1.37 1.34 -3.31
N PHE A 27 1.10 1.60 -2.03
CA PHE A 27 1.39 0.66 -0.94
C PHE A 27 0.59 -0.64 -1.11
N TYR A 28 -0.69 -0.54 -1.44
CA TYR A 28 -1.58 -1.68 -1.69
C TYR A 28 -1.07 -2.54 -2.86
N ILE A 29 -0.74 -1.91 -3.99
CA ILE A 29 -0.21 -2.64 -5.16
C ILE A 29 1.12 -3.32 -4.81
N GLY A 30 2.06 -2.57 -4.22
CA GLY A 30 3.39 -3.10 -3.88
C GLY A 30 3.33 -4.26 -2.89
N THR A 31 2.51 -4.16 -1.84
CA THR A 31 2.37 -5.23 -0.85
C THR A 31 1.68 -6.46 -1.42
N ASN A 32 0.65 -6.32 -2.26
CA ASN A 32 0.01 -7.46 -2.92
C ASN A 32 0.95 -8.14 -3.94
N MET A 33 1.80 -7.39 -4.63
CA MET A 33 2.83 -7.98 -5.48
C MET A 33 3.84 -8.81 -4.67
N ILE A 34 4.27 -8.32 -3.51
CA ILE A 34 5.18 -9.06 -2.63
C ILE A 34 4.50 -10.33 -2.09
N VAL A 35 3.28 -10.20 -1.57
CA VAL A 35 2.52 -11.33 -1.00
C VAL A 35 2.24 -12.40 -2.07
N GLY A 36 1.75 -11.99 -3.25
CA GLY A 36 1.53 -12.90 -4.37
C GLY A 36 2.84 -13.54 -4.85
N GLY A 37 3.93 -12.77 -4.90
CA GLY A 37 5.26 -13.30 -5.24
C GLY A 37 5.73 -14.37 -4.26
N ILE A 38 5.55 -14.17 -2.96
CA ILE A 38 5.94 -15.13 -1.92
C ILE A 38 5.08 -16.39 -2.01
N VAL A 39 3.76 -16.26 -2.08
CA VAL A 39 2.84 -17.40 -2.19
C VAL A 39 3.12 -18.19 -3.46
N GLY A 40 3.30 -17.49 -4.58
CA GLY A 40 3.63 -18.10 -5.86
C GLY A 40 4.98 -18.82 -5.85
N ALA A 41 6.00 -18.24 -5.23
CA ALA A 41 7.32 -18.87 -5.09
C ALA A 41 7.27 -20.11 -4.20
N VAL A 42 6.52 -20.08 -3.08
CA VAL A 42 6.34 -21.23 -2.20
C VAL A 42 5.64 -22.37 -2.93
N ALA A 43 4.53 -22.10 -3.61
CA ALA A 43 3.81 -23.12 -4.38
C ALA A 43 4.67 -23.65 -5.56
N GLY A 44 5.38 -22.77 -6.25
CA GLY A 44 6.25 -23.14 -7.37
C GLY A 44 7.50 -23.93 -6.96
N SER A 45 7.99 -23.75 -5.73
CA SER A 45 9.22 -24.39 -5.22
C SER A 45 9.16 -25.92 -5.20
N SER A 46 7.96 -26.49 -5.18
CA SER A 46 7.74 -27.95 -5.16
C SER A 46 7.73 -28.57 -6.56
N THR A 47 7.87 -27.76 -7.61
CA THR A 47 7.76 -28.21 -9.01
C THR A 47 9.14 -28.36 -9.65
N LYS A 48 9.27 -29.32 -10.58
CA LYS A 48 10.53 -29.63 -11.26
C LYS A 48 10.74 -28.87 -12.59
N SER A 49 9.77 -28.05 -13.00
CA SER A 49 9.86 -27.27 -14.24
C SER A 49 9.37 -25.84 -14.02
N PHE A 50 10.01 -24.89 -14.71
CA PHE A 50 9.65 -23.47 -14.62
C PHE A 50 8.18 -23.21 -15.01
N GLY A 51 7.71 -23.85 -16.09
CA GLY A 51 6.33 -23.70 -16.55
C GLY A 51 5.30 -24.23 -15.55
N ALA A 52 5.56 -25.38 -14.92
CA ALA A 52 4.68 -25.92 -13.89
C ALA A 52 4.70 -25.05 -12.61
N GLY A 53 5.88 -24.53 -12.24
CA GLY A 53 6.03 -23.65 -11.10
C GLY A 53 5.31 -22.31 -11.28
N TYR A 54 5.37 -21.73 -12.48
CA TYR A 54 4.64 -20.50 -12.80
C TYR A 54 3.13 -20.69 -12.73
N ALA A 55 2.60 -21.77 -13.32
CA ALA A 55 1.17 -22.07 -13.29
C ALA A 55 0.67 -22.36 -11.88
N ALA A 56 1.38 -23.21 -11.12
CA ALA A 56 1.06 -23.52 -9.73
C ALA A 56 1.13 -22.26 -8.85
N GLY A 57 2.14 -21.41 -9.07
CA GLY A 57 2.32 -20.17 -8.34
C GLY A 57 1.22 -19.15 -8.60
N GLN A 58 0.81 -18.98 -9.86
CA GLN A 58 -0.33 -18.13 -10.20
C GLN A 58 -1.63 -18.62 -9.54
N GLN A 59 -1.92 -19.92 -9.65
CA GLN A 59 -3.14 -20.49 -9.09
C GLN A 59 -3.18 -20.34 -7.57
N ALA A 60 -2.09 -20.67 -6.88
CA ALA A 60 -1.99 -20.53 -5.43
C ALA A 60 -2.11 -19.07 -4.97
N SER A 61 -1.55 -18.13 -5.74
CA SER A 61 -1.67 -16.69 -5.42
C SER A 61 -3.12 -16.23 -5.53
N VAL A 62 -3.83 -16.63 -6.59
CA VAL A 62 -5.25 -16.28 -6.78
C VAL A 62 -6.11 -16.86 -5.66
N GLU A 63 -5.92 -18.15 -5.34
CA GLU A 63 -6.66 -18.83 -4.27
C GLU A 63 -6.39 -18.18 -2.91
N PHE A 64 -5.13 -17.85 -2.62
CA PHE A 64 -4.76 -17.12 -1.41
C PHE A 64 -5.46 -15.76 -1.32
N PHE A 65 -5.49 -14.97 -2.39
CA PHE A 65 -6.17 -13.67 -2.37
C PHE A 65 -7.70 -13.79 -2.33
N GLN A 66 -8.28 -14.86 -2.86
CA GLN A 66 -9.71 -15.14 -2.70
C GLN A 66 -10.07 -15.48 -1.25
N GLN A 67 -9.23 -16.27 -0.57
CA GLN A 67 -9.50 -16.71 0.80
C GLN A 67 -9.09 -15.67 1.87
N TYR A 68 -7.91 -15.06 1.71
CA TYR A 68 -7.29 -14.19 2.72
C TYR A 68 -7.20 -12.72 2.29
N GLY A 69 -7.69 -12.34 1.11
CA GLY A 69 -7.58 -10.98 0.59
C GLY A 69 -8.10 -9.91 1.55
N VAL A 70 -9.23 -10.17 2.23
CA VAL A 70 -9.79 -9.26 3.24
C VAL A 70 -8.88 -9.16 4.48
N ALA A 71 -8.34 -10.28 4.96
CA ALA A 71 -7.42 -10.28 6.10
C ALA A 71 -6.13 -9.52 5.77
N VAL A 72 -5.57 -9.74 4.58
CA VAL A 72 -4.40 -9.02 4.06
C VAL A 72 -4.69 -7.51 3.96
N LEU A 73 -5.87 -7.13 3.46
CA LEU A 73 -6.30 -5.72 3.41
C LEU A 73 -6.38 -5.09 4.80
N VAL A 74 -6.97 -5.77 5.78
CA VAL A 74 -7.06 -5.27 7.16
C VAL A 74 -5.67 -5.03 7.74
N VAL A 75 -4.74 -5.97 7.57
CA VAL A 75 -3.35 -5.82 8.01
C VAL A 75 -2.67 -4.66 7.30
N GLN A 76 -2.86 -4.51 5.98
CA GLN A 76 -2.31 -3.40 5.20
C GLN A 76 -2.84 -2.05 5.69
N VAL A 77 -4.14 -1.94 5.98
CA VAL A 77 -4.75 -0.72 6.52
C VAL A 77 -4.17 -0.38 7.90
N ILE A 78 -4.00 -1.37 8.78
CA ILE A 78 -3.39 -1.16 10.11
C ILE A 78 -1.95 -0.67 9.97
N ILE A 79 -1.14 -1.33 9.14
CA ILE A 79 0.26 -0.93 8.90
C ILE A 79 0.33 0.46 8.28
N PHE A 80 -0.52 0.75 7.29
CA PHE A 80 -0.56 2.06 6.66
C PHE A 80 -0.99 3.16 7.63
N ALA A 81 -2.00 2.90 8.47
CA ALA A 81 -2.43 3.83 9.51
C ALA A 81 -1.31 4.09 10.53
N LEU A 82 -0.55 3.07 10.92
CA LEU A 82 0.64 3.22 11.77
C LEU A 82 1.73 4.06 11.08
N LEU A 83 2.02 3.81 9.81
CA LEU A 83 2.99 4.59 9.03
C LEU A 83 2.55 6.06 8.86
N ALA A 84 1.25 6.30 8.68
CA ALA A 84 0.65 7.62 8.63
C ALA A 84 0.74 8.33 9.99
N TYR A 85 0.46 7.62 11.09
CA TYR A 85 0.57 8.14 12.45
C TYR A 85 2.01 8.54 12.80
N LEU A 86 2.99 7.72 12.41
CA LEU A 86 4.43 8.00 12.59
C LEU A 86 4.96 9.12 11.68
N ARG A 87 4.10 9.70 10.83
CA ARG A 87 4.44 10.74 9.85
C ARG A 87 5.60 10.38 8.91
N LYS A 88 5.82 9.08 8.68
CA LYS A 88 6.86 8.58 7.75
C LYS A 88 6.37 8.57 6.30
N LEU A 89 5.09 8.79 6.06
CA LEU A 89 4.52 8.84 4.71
C LEU A 89 4.69 10.23 4.07
N PRO A 90 5.03 10.30 2.77
CA PRO A 90 5.19 11.58 2.08
C PRO A 90 3.86 12.34 2.08
N GLY A 91 3.89 13.61 2.51
CA GLY A 91 2.68 14.44 2.71
C GLY A 91 2.20 14.53 4.17
N THR A 92 2.72 13.70 5.09
CA THR A 92 2.37 13.79 6.53
C THR A 92 3.38 14.57 7.37
N SER A 93 4.57 14.87 6.81
CA SER A 93 5.57 15.72 7.46
C SER A 93 5.17 17.21 7.35
N LYS A 94 5.36 17.98 8.44
CA LYS A 94 5.17 19.43 8.39
C LYS A 94 6.20 19.99 7.41
N TYR A 95 5.74 20.80 6.45
CA TYR A 95 6.62 21.60 5.61
C TYR A 95 7.48 22.43 6.57
N LYS A 96 8.77 22.06 6.69
CA LYS A 96 9.74 22.89 7.41
C LYS A 96 9.99 24.05 6.45
N ALA A 97 9.28 25.15 6.65
CA ALA A 97 9.69 26.41 6.05
C ALA A 97 11.07 26.70 6.66
N ASN A 98 12.13 26.43 5.89
CA ASN A 98 13.46 26.88 6.22
C ASN A 98 13.42 28.42 6.12
N THR A 99 13.13 29.06 7.25
CA THR A 99 13.70 30.38 7.59
C THR A 99 15.14 30.20 8.00
#